data_AF-A0AAD5CS18-F1
#
_entry.id   AF-A0AAD5CS18-F1
#
_cell.length_a   1.000
_cell.length_b   1.000
_cell.length_c   1.000
_cell.angle_alpha   90.00
_cell.angle_beta   90.00
_cell.angle_gamma   90.00
#
_symmetry.space_group_name_H-M   'P 1'
#
loop_
_entity.id
_entity.type
_entity.pdbx_description
1 polymer ?
#
loop_
_entity_poly.entity_id
_entity_poly.type
_entity_poly.pdbx_seq_one_letter_code
_entity_poly.pdbx_strand_id
1 'polypeptide(L)'
;PINGYGVSKVIDSGHSNFKKGDLVWGLTRWKEYSIVNAPESLFKIEHTDVPLSYYTGILASGAVGQLVGQFAKLLGCYVIGSAGTKEKVDLLENKFGFDGAVNYKEEQDLEATLKRLA
;
A
#
# COMPACT_ATOMS: atom_id res chain seq x y z
N PRO A 1 -4.24 -9.76 -22.34
CA PRO A 1 -3.58 -8.56 -21.78
C PRO A 1 -3.90 -8.44 -20.28
N ILE A 2 -2.90 -8.20 -19.43
CA ILE A 2 -3.09 -8.10 -17.98
C ILE A 2 -3.48 -6.64 -17.65
N ASN A 3 -4.61 -6.49 -16.96
CA ASN A 3 -5.07 -5.22 -16.41
C ASN A 3 -4.88 -5.25 -14.88
N GLY A 4 -4.57 -4.11 -14.28
CA GLY A 4 -4.48 -3.96 -12.83
C GLY A 4 -4.52 -2.51 -12.42
N TYR A 5 -4.69 -2.25 -11.12
CA TYR A 5 -4.58 -0.90 -10.59
C TYR A 5 -3.13 -0.42 -10.67
N GLY A 6 -2.93 0.83 -11.07
CA GLY A 6 -1.62 1.44 -11.16
C GLY A 6 -1.69 2.96 -11.17
N VAL A 7 -0.53 3.58 -11.05
CA VAL A 7 -0.34 5.03 -11.23
C VAL A 7 0.21 5.28 -12.61
N SER A 8 -0.28 6.32 -13.29
CA SER A 8 0.13 6.68 -14.64
C SER A 8 0.16 8.19 -14.80
N LYS A 9 0.93 8.66 -15.79
CA LYS A 9 0.98 10.07 -16.19
C LYS A 9 0.27 10.24 -17.52
N VAL A 10 -0.63 11.22 -17.60
CA VAL A 10 -1.34 11.55 -18.83
C VAL A 10 -0.35 12.19 -19.81
N ILE A 11 -0.13 11.54 -20.95
CA ILE A 11 0.73 12.05 -22.02
C ILE A 11 -0.03 12.88 -23.06
N ASP A 12 -1.30 12.54 -23.26
CA ASP A 12 -2.26 13.21 -24.12
C ASP A 12 -3.68 12.85 -23.67
N SER A 13 -4.67 13.71 -23.91
CA SER A 13 -6.05 13.50 -23.48
C SER A 13 -7.04 14.25 -24.37
N GLY A 14 -8.07 13.55 -24.83
CA GLY A 14 -9.26 14.14 -25.45
C GLY A 14 -10.39 14.43 -24.44
N HIS A 15 -10.19 14.14 -23.15
CA HIS A 15 -11.22 14.27 -22.12
C HIS A 15 -10.99 15.51 -21.27
N SER A 16 -12.03 16.32 -21.04
CA SER A 16 -11.94 17.64 -20.37
C SER A 16 -11.38 17.59 -18.94
N ASN A 17 -11.63 16.50 -18.22
CA ASN A 17 -11.17 16.34 -16.83
C ASN A 17 -9.68 15.97 -16.67
N PHE A 18 -8.99 15.61 -17.76
CA PHE A 18 -7.59 15.18 -17.72
C PHE A 18 -6.76 15.98 -18.71
N LYS A 19 -5.65 16.55 -18.24
CA LYS A 19 -4.69 17.25 -19.11
C LYS A 19 -3.34 16.53 -19.13
N LYS A 20 -2.60 16.76 -20.20
CA LYS A 20 -1.20 16.32 -20.30
C LYS A 20 -0.42 16.77 -19.06
N GLY A 21 0.26 15.83 -18.43
CA GLY A 21 1.02 16.03 -17.21
C GLY A 21 0.32 15.61 -15.93
N ASP A 22 -1.01 15.45 -15.94
CA ASP A 22 -1.75 14.99 -14.76
C ASP A 22 -1.32 13.57 -14.36
N LEU A 23 -1.23 13.33 -13.05
CA LEU A 23 -1.04 12.00 -12.48
C LEU A 23 -2.40 11.40 -12.16
N VAL A 24 -2.59 10.14 -12.50
CA VAL A 24 -3.84 9.41 -12.30
C VAL A 24 -3.57 8.05 -11.69
N TRP A 25 -4.50 7.57 -10.87
CA TRP A 25 -4.52 6.19 -10.40
C TRP A 25 -5.84 5.53 -10.79
N GLY A 26 -5.79 4.23 -11.10
CA GLY A 26 -6.97 3.48 -11.53
C GLY A 26 -6.59 2.22 -12.30
N LEU A 27 -7.58 1.59 -12.91
CA LEU A 27 -7.37 0.38 -13.71
C LEU A 27 -6.64 0.73 -15.02
N THR A 28 -5.44 0.19 -15.20
CA THR A 28 -4.63 0.37 -16.40
C THR A 28 -4.08 -0.96 -16.91
N ARG A 29 -3.59 -0.97 -18.15
CA ARG A 29 -2.91 -2.14 -18.73
C ARG A 29 -1.46 -2.15 -18.28
N TRP A 30 -0.93 -3.34 -18.03
CA TRP A 30 0.49 -3.55 -17.74
C TRP A 30 1.32 -3.42 -19.01
N LYS A 31 1.58 -2.16 -19.40
CA LYS A 31 2.37 -1.73 -20.55
C LYS A 31 2.97 -0.36 -20.26
N GLU A 32 4.01 0.02 -20.97
CA GLU A 32 4.61 1.36 -20.87
C GLU A 32 3.63 2.47 -21.30
N TYR A 33 2.80 2.19 -22.31
CA TYR A 33 1.78 3.10 -22.82
C TYR A 33 0.43 2.39 -22.97
N SER A 34 -0.63 3.07 -22.52
CA SER A 34 -1.98 2.54 -22.49
C SER A 34 -2.96 3.61 -22.94
N ILE A 35 -3.80 3.28 -23.92
CA ILE A 35 -4.96 4.09 -24.29
C ILE A 35 -6.12 3.65 -23.38
N VAL A 36 -6.64 4.59 -22.60
CA VAL A 36 -7.78 4.37 -21.70
C VAL A 36 -9.03 4.97 -22.35
N ASN A 37 -9.92 4.11 -22.83
CA ASN A 37 -11.15 4.54 -23.52
C ASN A 37 -12.29 4.91 -22.57
N ALA A 38 -12.25 4.43 -21.32
CA ALA A 38 -13.24 4.70 -20.27
C ALA A 38 -12.54 5.38 -19.07
N PRO A 39 -12.18 6.67 -19.20
CA PRO A 39 -11.38 7.39 -18.22
C PRO A 39 -12.16 7.73 -16.94
N GLU A 40 -13.46 7.44 -16.86
CA GLU A 40 -14.30 7.65 -15.67
C GLU A 40 -13.86 6.77 -14.49
N SER A 41 -13.15 5.68 -14.78
CA SER A 41 -12.54 4.79 -13.78
C SER A 41 -11.17 5.26 -13.28
N LEU A 42 -10.64 6.36 -13.83
CA LEU A 42 -9.40 6.98 -13.39
C LEU A 42 -9.69 8.10 -12.41
N PHE A 43 -8.90 8.15 -11.36
CA PHE A 43 -8.93 9.19 -10.37
C PHE A 43 -7.66 10.02 -10.49
N LYS A 44 -7.82 11.33 -10.54
CA LYS A 44 -6.67 12.24 -10.55
C LYS A 44 -6.00 12.27 -9.17
N ILE A 45 -4.68 12.21 -9.17
CA ILE A 45 -3.85 12.33 -7.96
C ILE A 45 -3.55 13.82 -7.78
N GLU A 46 -4.20 14.44 -6.79
CA GLU A 46 -3.96 15.84 -6.42
C GLU A 46 -2.86 15.99 -5.36
N HIS A 47 -2.67 14.97 -4.51
CA HIS A 47 -1.70 14.97 -3.42
C HIS A 47 -0.42 14.24 -3.85
N THR A 48 0.61 15.02 -4.18
CA THR A 48 1.94 14.51 -4.59
C THR A 48 3.01 14.72 -3.51
N ASP A 49 2.61 15.19 -2.34
CA ASP A 49 3.43 15.35 -1.14
C ASP A 49 3.78 14.00 -0.49
N VAL A 50 3.08 12.93 -0.88
CA VAL A 50 3.38 11.54 -0.49
C VAL A 50 3.93 10.73 -1.66
N PRO A 51 4.75 9.68 -1.41
CA PRO A 51 5.26 8.83 -2.48
C PRO A 51 4.13 8.20 -3.30
N LEU A 52 4.23 8.27 -4.64
CA LEU A 52 3.19 7.75 -5.55
C LEU A 52 2.91 6.25 -5.36
N SER A 53 3.87 5.49 -4.83
CA SER A 53 3.69 4.07 -4.51
C SER A 53 2.54 3.83 -3.52
N TYR A 54 2.18 4.82 -2.69
CA TYR A 54 1.07 4.71 -1.74
C TYR A 54 -0.28 4.50 -2.45
N TYR A 55 -0.44 5.03 -3.66
CA TYR A 55 -1.65 4.86 -4.48
C TYR A 55 -1.74 3.48 -5.17
N THR A 56 -0.69 2.65 -5.11
CA THR A 56 -0.66 1.33 -5.76
C THR A 56 -1.00 0.17 -4.80
N GLY A 57 -1.34 0.45 -3.55
CA GLY A 57 -1.39 -0.55 -2.47
C GLY A 57 -2.71 -1.30 -2.33
N ILE A 58 -2.88 -2.43 -3.04
CA ILE A 58 -3.98 -3.40 -2.78
C ILE A 58 -3.51 -4.63 -1.98
N LEU A 59 -2.20 -4.85 -1.79
CA LEU A 59 -1.73 -6.09 -1.14
C LEU A 59 -1.42 -5.89 0.36
N ALA A 60 -2.27 -6.55 1.16
CA ALA A 60 -2.45 -6.42 2.61
C ALA A 60 -1.22 -6.59 3.51
N SER A 61 -0.05 -7.01 3.01
CA SER A 61 1.20 -7.08 3.79
C SER A 61 2.24 -6.00 3.48
N GLY A 62 1.94 -5.09 2.53
CA GLY A 62 2.88 -4.04 2.09
C GLY A 62 2.39 -2.60 2.25
N ALA A 63 1.11 -2.36 2.55
CA ALA A 63 0.54 -1.02 2.70
C ALA A 63 -0.60 -0.94 3.73
N VAL A 64 -1.60 -1.83 3.64
CA VAL A 64 -2.79 -1.77 4.52
C VAL A 64 -2.44 -2.04 5.98
N GLY A 65 -1.75 -3.15 6.29
CA GLY A 65 -1.37 -3.48 7.67
C GLY A 65 -0.47 -2.42 8.33
N GLN A 66 0.42 -1.79 7.54
CA GLN A 66 1.30 -0.72 8.02
C GLN A 66 0.51 0.55 8.38
N LEU A 67 -0.46 0.94 7.55
CA LEU A 67 -1.32 2.09 7.81
C LEU A 67 -2.23 1.85 9.02
N VAL A 68 -2.88 0.69 9.09
CA VAL A 68 -3.75 0.32 10.22
C VAL A 68 -2.97 0.34 11.53
N GLY A 69 -1.78 -0.24 11.57
CA GLY A 69 -0.96 -0.24 12.78
C GLY A 69 -0.51 1.15 13.19
N GLN A 70 -0.07 1.99 12.25
CA GLN A 70 0.28 3.39 12.56
C GLN A 70 -0.92 4.19 13.08
N PHE A 71 -2.12 4.01 12.49
CA PHE A 71 -3.32 4.63 13.04
C PHE A 71 -3.66 4.12 14.44
N ALA A 72 -3.56 2.82 14.68
CA ALA A 72 -3.77 2.26 16.01
C ALA A 72 -2.76 2.80 17.04
N LYS A 73 -1.49 2.96 16.65
CA LYS A 73 -0.47 3.62 17.49
C LYS A 73 -0.81 5.08 17.80
N LEU A 74 -1.27 5.84 16.80
CA LEU A 74 -1.72 7.23 16.99
C LEU A 74 -2.94 7.32 17.93
N LEU A 75 -3.78 6.29 17.96
CA LEU A 75 -4.90 6.16 18.89
C LEU A 75 -4.49 5.65 20.29
N GLY A 76 -3.20 5.45 20.54
CA GLY A 76 -2.68 4.98 21.83
C GLY A 76 -2.88 3.48 22.07
N CYS A 77 -3.18 2.70 21.04
CA CYS A 77 -3.31 1.26 21.17
C CYS A 77 -1.93 0.57 21.29
N TYR A 78 -1.95 -0.60 21.92
CA TYR A 78 -0.86 -1.57 21.85
C TYR A 78 -1.02 -2.40 20.57
N VAL A 79 0.02 -2.46 19.74
CA VAL A 79 -0.06 -3.03 18.38
C VAL A 79 1.04 -4.05 18.17
N ILE A 80 0.63 -5.30 17.94
CA ILE A 80 1.50 -6.41 17.51
C ILE A 80 1.25 -6.71 16.03
N GLY A 81 2.31 -6.83 15.25
CA GLY A 81 2.25 -7.17 13.83
C GLY A 81 2.73 -8.59 13.54
N SER A 82 2.26 -9.21 12.46
CA SER A 82 2.87 -10.44 11.94
C SER A 82 3.30 -10.26 10.49
N ALA A 83 4.47 -10.79 10.16
CA ALA A 83 5.02 -10.72 8.81
C ALA A 83 5.70 -12.04 8.43
N GLY A 84 6.00 -12.20 7.14
CA GLY A 84 6.49 -13.47 6.59
C GLY A 84 8.00 -13.52 6.34
N THR A 85 8.76 -12.52 6.77
CA THR A 85 10.23 -12.48 6.74
C THR A 85 10.75 -11.63 7.89
N LYS A 86 12.01 -11.86 8.31
CA LYS A 86 12.67 -11.10 9.37
C LYS A 86 12.77 -9.61 9.04
N GLU A 87 13.08 -9.25 7.79
CA GLU A 87 13.20 -7.85 7.38
C GLU A 87 11.89 -7.09 7.54
N LYS A 88 10.74 -7.77 7.33
CA LYS A 88 9.42 -7.15 7.52
C LYS A 88 9.05 -7.00 8.99
N VAL A 89 9.49 -7.92 9.84
CA VAL A 89 9.35 -7.80 11.31
C VAL A 89 10.14 -6.60 11.80
N ASP A 90 11.41 -6.50 11.40
CA ASP A 90 12.28 -5.36 11.76
C ASP A 90 11.70 -4.03 11.25
N LEU A 91 11.04 -4.03 10.08
CA LEU A 91 10.35 -2.86 9.54
C LEU A 91 9.13 -2.44 10.40
N LEU A 92 8.36 -3.40 10.91
CA LEU A 92 7.17 -3.13 11.73
C LEU A 92 7.55 -2.47 13.06
N GLU A 93 8.55 -3.00 13.75
CA GLU A 93 9.00 -2.48 15.03
C GLU A 93 9.76 -1.15 14.86
N ASN A 94 10.80 -1.14 14.03
CA ASN A 94 11.74 -0.01 13.99
C ASN A 94 11.24 1.17 13.16
N LYS A 95 10.50 0.91 12.07
CA LYS A 95 10.07 1.97 11.14
C LYS A 95 8.63 2.40 11.39
N PHE A 96 7.74 1.45 11.68
CA PHE A 96 6.31 1.76 11.86
C PHE A 96 5.89 1.89 13.32
N GLY A 97 6.79 1.63 14.27
CA GLY A 97 6.56 1.89 15.69
C GLY A 97 5.58 0.93 16.33
N PHE A 98 5.47 -0.30 15.82
CA PHE A 98 4.70 -1.36 16.46
C PHE A 98 5.38 -1.75 17.78
N ASP A 99 4.60 -2.17 18.77
CA ASP A 99 5.14 -2.57 20.08
C ASP A 99 5.79 -3.96 20.06
N GLY A 100 5.43 -4.77 19.06
CA GLY A 100 6.11 -6.02 18.74
C GLY A 100 5.72 -6.53 17.36
N ALA A 101 6.56 -7.37 16.77
CA ALA A 101 6.22 -8.09 15.55
C ALA A 101 6.81 -9.51 15.50
N VAL A 102 6.15 -10.40 14.75
CA VAL A 102 6.52 -11.82 14.67
C VAL A 102 6.64 -12.32 13.24
N ASN A 103 7.60 -13.21 13.00
CA ASN A 103 7.69 -13.92 11.73
C ASN A 103 6.85 -15.20 11.80
N TYR A 104 5.62 -15.17 11.29
CA TYR A 104 4.70 -16.31 11.41
C TYR A 104 5.18 -17.59 10.71
N LYS A 105 6.21 -17.52 9.87
CA LYS A 105 6.79 -18.71 9.21
C LYS A 105 7.83 -19.44 10.06
N GLU A 106 8.39 -18.76 11.05
CA GLU A 106 9.42 -19.31 11.95
C GLU A 106 8.83 -19.72 13.31
N GLU A 107 7.59 -19.32 13.59
CA GLU A 107 6.88 -19.63 14.82
C GLU A 107 6.13 -20.96 14.69
N GLN A 108 6.39 -21.89 15.61
CA GLN A 108 5.69 -23.19 15.67
C GLN A 108 4.33 -23.09 16.40
N ASP A 109 4.24 -22.19 17.40
CA ASP A 109 3.02 -21.94 18.17
C ASP A 109 2.75 -20.43 18.24
N LEU A 110 1.82 -19.97 17.41
CA LEU A 110 1.44 -18.56 17.38
C LEU A 110 0.71 -18.14 18.66
N GLU A 111 -0.01 -19.01 19.35
CA GLU A 111 -0.76 -18.64 20.55
C GLU A 111 0.19 -18.35 21.71
N ALA A 112 1.18 -19.21 21.92
CA ALA A 112 2.23 -18.98 22.90
C ALA A 112 3.00 -17.68 22.61
N THR A 113 3.30 -17.43 21.33
CA THR A 113 4.04 -16.23 20.92
C THR A 113 3.22 -14.96 21.08
N LEU A 114 1.91 -14.97 20.81
CA LEU A 114 1.05 -13.82 21.07
C LEU A 114 0.92 -13.54 22.58
N LYS A 115 0.82 -14.56 23.43
CA LYS A 115 0.79 -14.39 24.89
C LYS A 115 2.08 -13.81 25.47
N ARG A 116 3.21 -14.02 24.80
CA ARG A 116 4.51 -13.45 25.20
C ARG A 116 4.60 -11.95 24.89
N LEU A 117 3.89 -11.50 23.86
CA LEU A 117 3.96 -10.13 23.35
C LEU A 117 2.82 -9.24 23.85
N ALA A 118 1.72 -9.81 24.32
CA ALA A 118 0.62 -9.07 24.96
C ALA A 118 0.88 -8.83 26.45
#